data_AF-A0AAV7YXT1-F1
#
_entry.id   AF-A0AAV7YXT1-F1
#
_cell.length_a   1.000
_cell.length_b   1.000
_cell.length_c   1.000
_cell.angle_alpha   90.00
_cell.angle_beta   90.00
_cell.angle_gamma   90.00
#
_symmetry.space_group_name_H-M   'P 1'
#
loop_
_entity.id
_entity.type
_entity.pdbx_description
1 polymer ?
#
loop_
_entity_poly.entity_id
_entity_poly.type
_entity_poly.pdbx_seq_one_letter_code
_entity_poly.pdbx_strand_id
1 'polypeptide(L)'
;MIYINDIQATSQEPVKTASVNEIIELDEEYQESLADLSNKENDLNTLSGLADEMNNMNITENTYSKLSLDDVNNAWNEMKNAINEQNNAIQAEKELQEGNENLVKEFEEGANDLLSFCDNIKKSSTNLQGEINEQISEIDNLTNELNNNKNKLESCESHNETLIEKDLVLQTDFTILELQIAYNETASYLSKTRGTLESSLLLKEGSKVTEEEINEYQNMFQLFDKDKKGALFPYEFSGVLNALGDDLDEEEMKKVFDKYDSDKSGTLEFNEFVDFMVKRNEDSDTIEQSLESWNVIAQGNNFVTVAQMGQAGMNKDDITYLTENMPEIEGGYDYKAWVETAYN
;
A
#
# COMPACT_ATOMS: atom_id res chain seq x y z
N MET A 1 3.09 51.91 36.84
CA MET A 1 4.36 51.72 36.13
C MET A 1 5.10 50.44 36.52
N ILE A 2 5.49 50.19 37.78
CA ILE A 2 6.19 48.94 38.14
C ILE A 2 5.38 47.71 37.71
N TYR A 3 4.14 47.59 38.22
CA TYR A 3 3.21 46.53 37.81
C TYR A 3 3.04 46.41 36.29
N ILE A 4 2.87 47.55 35.59
CA ILE A 4 2.68 47.59 34.14
C ILE A 4 3.89 46.98 33.41
N ASN A 5 5.10 47.39 33.82
CA ASN A 5 6.33 46.91 33.22
C ASN A 5 6.56 45.41 33.50
N ASP A 6 6.21 44.95 34.71
CA ASP A 6 6.34 43.55 35.07
C ASP A 6 5.42 42.68 34.19
N ILE A 7 4.14 43.04 34.04
CA ILE A 7 3.21 42.31 33.16
C ILE A 7 3.62 42.40 31.69
N GLN A 8 4.11 43.56 31.23
CA GLN A 8 4.62 43.69 29.86
C GLN A 8 5.83 42.77 29.62
N ALA A 9 6.72 42.61 30.59
CA ALA A 9 7.86 41.70 30.47
C ALA A 9 7.40 40.24 30.40
N THR A 10 6.49 39.81 31.29
CA THR A 10 5.92 38.45 31.26
C THR A 10 5.17 38.18 29.94
N SER A 11 4.46 39.17 29.41
CA SER A 11 3.72 39.05 28.13
C SER A 11 4.61 39.03 26.88
N GLN A 12 5.94 39.12 27.03
CA GLN A 12 6.91 38.96 25.95
C GLN A 12 7.63 37.62 25.99
N GLU A 13 7.33 36.77 26.99
CA GLU A 13 7.93 35.44 27.08
C GLU A 13 7.41 34.52 25.98
N PRO A 14 8.28 33.69 25.37
CA PRO A 14 7.91 32.81 24.28
C PRO A 14 6.93 31.72 24.74
N VAL A 15 5.92 31.47 23.92
CA VAL A 15 4.80 30.56 24.24
C VAL A 15 5.03 29.11 23.79
N LYS A 16 6.05 28.85 22.97
CA LYS A 16 6.24 27.55 22.32
C LYS A 16 6.50 26.41 23.32
N THR A 17 5.71 25.34 23.26
CA THR A 17 5.84 24.16 24.12
C THR A 17 5.97 22.86 23.31
N ALA A 18 6.19 21.73 23.98
CA ALA A 18 6.28 20.41 23.37
C ALA A 18 5.06 19.51 23.63
N SER A 19 4.12 19.92 24.50
CA SER A 19 2.91 19.13 24.80
C SER A 19 1.73 20.00 25.22
N VAL A 20 0.52 19.40 25.20
CA VAL A 20 -0.71 20.06 25.67
C VAL A 20 -0.63 20.36 27.17
N ASN A 21 -0.02 19.48 27.97
CA ASN A 21 0.12 19.72 29.40
C ASN A 21 1.02 20.92 29.70
N GLU A 22 2.15 21.05 29.01
CA GLU A 22 3.06 22.18 29.19
C GLU A 22 2.40 23.53 28.86
N ILE A 23 1.57 23.59 27.80
CA ILE A 23 0.87 24.84 27.45
C ILE A 23 -0.29 25.15 28.40
N ILE A 24 -0.95 24.12 28.97
CA ILE A 24 -1.95 24.31 30.02
C ILE A 24 -1.30 24.88 31.28
N GLU A 25 -0.18 24.32 31.72
CA GLU A 25 0.57 24.82 32.88
C GLU A 25 1.04 26.27 32.65
N LEU A 26 1.54 26.59 31.45
CA LEU A 26 1.94 27.95 31.08
C LEU A 26 0.76 28.93 31.10
N ASP A 27 -0.40 28.55 30.57
CA ASP A 27 -1.61 29.38 30.62
C ASP A 27 -2.04 29.64 32.06
N GLU A 28 -2.07 28.60 32.92
CA GLU A 28 -2.41 28.73 34.33
C GLU A 28 -1.46 29.71 35.06
N GLU A 29 -0.15 29.58 34.87
CA GLU A 29 0.86 30.49 35.43
C GLU A 29 0.68 31.93 34.92
N TYR A 30 0.38 32.09 33.62
CA TYR A 30 0.15 33.41 33.03
C TYR A 30 -1.12 34.07 33.58
N GLN A 31 -2.24 33.34 33.67
CA GLN A 31 -3.48 33.86 34.26
C GLN A 31 -3.29 34.21 35.74
N GLU A 32 -2.48 33.46 36.49
CA GLU A 32 -2.14 33.79 37.88
C GLU A 32 -1.39 35.13 37.97
N SER A 33 -0.46 35.42 37.04
CA SER A 33 0.23 36.72 36.98
C SER A 33 -0.73 37.90 36.78
N LEU A 34 -1.88 37.66 36.13
CA LEU A 34 -2.91 38.66 35.86
C LEU A 34 -3.95 38.80 36.98
N ALA A 35 -3.85 38.04 38.07
CA ALA A 35 -4.88 37.99 39.12
C ALA A 35 -5.18 39.36 39.76
N ASP A 36 -4.18 40.25 39.85
CA ASP A 36 -4.33 41.60 40.45
C ASP A 36 -4.75 42.69 39.44
N LEU A 37 -4.95 42.33 38.15
CA LEU A 37 -5.19 43.29 37.07
C LEU A 37 -6.42 44.18 37.33
N SER A 38 -7.50 43.58 37.83
CA SER A 38 -8.75 44.29 38.16
C SER A 38 -8.54 45.31 39.29
N ASN A 39 -7.77 44.96 40.32
CA ASN A 39 -7.45 45.90 41.40
C ASN A 39 -6.58 47.06 40.87
N LYS A 40 -5.63 46.76 39.98
CA LYS A 40 -4.77 47.78 39.37
C LYS A 40 -5.52 48.70 38.40
N GLU A 41 -6.59 48.21 37.76
CA GLU A 41 -7.50 49.04 36.98
C GLU A 41 -8.26 50.03 37.89
N ASN A 42 -8.69 49.59 39.07
CA ASN A 42 -9.30 50.47 40.06
C ASN A 42 -8.31 51.52 40.59
N ASP A 43 -7.04 51.16 40.80
CA ASP A 43 -5.98 52.11 41.14
C ASP A 43 -5.81 53.18 40.05
N LEU A 44 -5.85 52.80 38.77
CA LEU A 44 -5.75 53.73 37.64
C LEU A 44 -6.95 54.67 37.54
N ASN A 45 -8.17 54.16 37.77
CA ASN A 45 -9.38 54.98 37.82
C ASN A 45 -9.32 56.01 38.96
N THR A 46 -8.78 55.61 40.11
CA THR A 46 -8.56 56.51 41.25
C THR A 46 -7.55 57.61 40.90
N LEU A 47 -6.43 57.27 40.24
CA LEU A 47 -5.45 58.25 39.76
C LEU A 47 -6.05 59.24 38.77
N SER A 48 -6.93 58.78 37.89
CA SER A 48 -7.65 59.64 36.94
C SER A 48 -8.55 60.64 37.67
N GLY A 49 -9.32 60.19 38.66
CA GLY A 49 -10.15 61.08 39.48
C GLY A 49 -9.34 62.12 40.25
N LEU A 50 -8.19 61.75 40.82
CA LEU A 50 -7.30 62.69 41.49
C LEU A 50 -6.72 63.74 40.53
N ALA A 51 -6.38 63.35 39.30
CA ALA A 51 -5.91 64.29 38.28
C ALA A 51 -7.01 65.29 37.89
N ASP A 52 -8.26 64.86 37.79
CA ASP A 52 -9.41 65.75 37.54
C ASP A 52 -9.60 66.75 38.69
N GLU A 53 -9.48 66.31 39.94
CA GLU A 53 -9.53 67.20 41.10
C GLU A 53 -8.41 68.24 41.09
N MET A 54 -7.17 67.84 40.77
CA MET A 54 -6.04 68.75 40.62
C MET A 54 -6.27 69.80 39.52
N ASN A 55 -6.78 69.36 38.36
CA ASN A 55 -7.11 70.25 37.25
C ASN A 55 -8.20 71.26 37.63
N ASN A 56 -9.24 70.84 38.36
CA ASN A 56 -10.28 71.73 38.87
C ASN A 56 -9.75 72.79 39.85
N MET A 57 -8.63 72.52 40.52
CA MET A 57 -7.91 73.47 41.37
C MET A 57 -6.88 74.32 40.60
N ASN A 58 -6.84 74.24 39.26
CA ASN A 58 -5.83 74.85 38.38
C ASN A 58 -4.38 74.40 38.70
N ILE A 59 -4.21 73.18 39.23
CA ILE A 59 -2.90 72.56 39.43
C ILE A 59 -2.63 71.68 38.22
N THR A 60 -1.92 72.22 37.23
CA THR A 60 -1.68 71.55 35.95
C THR A 60 -0.37 70.78 35.89
N GLU A 61 0.51 70.93 36.89
CA GLU A 61 1.85 70.32 36.87
C GLU A 61 2.18 69.69 38.23
N ASN A 62 2.54 68.40 38.20
CA ASN A 62 2.92 67.66 39.39
C ASN A 62 4.45 67.66 39.55
N THR A 63 4.97 68.51 40.42
CA THR A 63 6.43 68.61 40.69
C THR A 63 7.03 67.42 41.44
N TYR A 64 6.18 66.55 42.00
CA TYR A 64 6.60 65.38 42.77
C TYR A 64 6.69 64.10 41.91
N SER A 65 6.18 64.12 40.67
CA SER A 65 6.21 63.00 39.73
C SER A 65 6.82 63.42 38.41
N LYS A 66 7.62 62.53 37.82
CA LYS A 66 8.11 62.70 36.43
C LYS A 66 7.16 62.15 35.38
N LEU A 67 6.12 61.44 35.82
CA LEU A 67 5.15 60.77 34.95
C LEU A 67 3.84 61.55 34.98
N SER A 68 3.30 61.81 33.80
CA SER A 68 1.95 62.33 33.61
C SER A 68 0.92 61.19 33.65
N LEU A 69 -0.36 61.54 33.83
CA LEU A 69 -1.45 60.57 33.73
C LEU A 69 -1.52 59.95 32.32
N ASP A 70 -1.25 60.74 31.29
CA ASP A 70 -1.22 60.27 29.91
C ASP A 70 -0.13 59.21 29.70
N ASP A 71 1.06 59.39 30.29
CA ASP A 71 2.13 58.39 30.23
C ASP A 71 1.68 57.05 30.84
N VAL A 72 0.98 57.10 31.99
CA VAL A 72 0.47 55.90 32.67
C VAL A 72 -0.66 55.25 31.88
N ASN A 73 -1.59 56.03 31.33
CA ASN A 73 -2.69 55.54 30.50
C ASN A 73 -2.19 54.89 29.20
N ASN A 74 -1.20 55.51 28.55
CA ASN A 74 -0.57 54.95 27.35
C ASN A 74 0.09 53.61 27.67
N ALA A 75 0.91 53.56 28.73
CA ALA A 75 1.56 52.33 29.18
C ALA A 75 0.55 51.23 29.59
N TRP A 76 -0.56 51.62 30.23
CA TRP A 76 -1.65 50.69 30.58
C TRP A 76 -2.31 50.09 29.33
N ASN A 77 -2.58 50.91 28.31
CA ASN A 77 -3.16 50.43 27.06
C ASN A 77 -2.19 49.53 26.28
N GLU A 78 -0.90 49.86 26.24
CA GLU A 78 0.14 49.00 25.66
C GLU A 78 0.23 47.66 26.38
N MET A 79 0.19 47.64 27.72
CA MET A 79 0.13 46.41 28.50
C MET A 79 -1.11 45.59 28.19
N LYS A 80 -2.30 46.20 28.11
CA LYS A 80 -3.53 45.47 27.71
C LYS A 80 -3.43 44.87 26.31
N ASN A 81 -2.81 45.57 25.38
CA ASN A 81 -2.55 45.02 24.04
C ASN A 81 -1.60 43.83 24.11
N ALA A 82 -0.51 43.93 24.86
CA ALA A 82 0.43 42.82 25.07
C ALA A 82 -0.24 41.60 25.71
N ILE A 83 -1.12 41.81 26.70
CA ILE A 83 -1.91 40.73 27.31
C ILE A 83 -2.79 40.02 26.27
N ASN A 84 -3.48 40.80 25.44
CA ASN A 84 -4.34 40.22 24.39
C ASN A 84 -3.52 39.44 23.35
N GLU A 85 -2.37 39.98 22.93
CA GLU A 85 -1.46 39.30 22.00
C GLU A 85 -0.93 37.99 22.59
N GLN A 86 -0.50 38.00 23.86
CA GLN A 86 -0.01 36.82 24.55
C GLN A 86 -1.10 35.76 24.72
N ASN A 87 -2.31 36.14 25.17
CA ASN A 87 -3.43 35.20 25.28
C ASN A 87 -3.79 34.56 23.93
N ASN A 88 -3.77 35.34 22.84
CA ASN A 88 -4.00 34.81 21.50
C ASN A 88 -2.88 33.83 21.08
N ALA A 89 -1.62 34.11 21.43
CA ALA A 89 -0.51 33.23 21.16
C ALA A 89 -0.60 31.91 21.96
N ILE A 90 -0.96 31.99 23.24
CA ILE A 90 -1.19 30.81 24.11
C ILE A 90 -2.30 29.93 23.54
N GLN A 91 -3.42 30.53 23.14
CA GLN A 91 -4.52 29.79 22.54
C GLN A 91 -4.13 29.13 21.21
N ALA A 92 -3.39 29.84 20.35
CA ALA A 92 -2.92 29.29 19.07
C ALA A 92 -1.94 28.13 19.25
N GLU A 93 -1.01 28.23 20.20
CA GLU A 93 -0.09 27.14 20.55
C GLU A 93 -0.85 25.95 21.15
N LYS A 94 -1.84 26.21 22.01
CA LYS A 94 -2.69 25.16 22.57
C LYS A 94 -3.43 24.37 21.48
N GLU A 95 -4.07 25.07 20.55
CA GLU A 95 -4.74 24.43 19.40
C GLU A 95 -3.76 23.63 18.53
N LEU A 96 -2.53 24.12 18.37
CA LEU A 96 -1.48 23.40 17.66
C LEU A 96 -1.11 22.10 18.37
N GLN A 97 -0.90 22.13 19.69
CA GLN A 97 -0.54 20.94 20.45
C GLN A 97 -1.70 19.94 20.56
N GLU A 98 -2.94 20.42 20.74
CA GLU A 98 -4.14 19.57 20.71
C GLU A 98 -4.31 18.91 19.33
N GLY A 99 -4.04 19.64 18.25
CA GLY A 99 -4.02 19.10 16.89
C GLY A 99 -2.95 18.03 16.69
N ASN A 100 -1.75 18.24 17.23
CA ASN A 100 -0.65 17.27 17.17
C ASN A 100 -0.98 15.98 17.94
N GLU A 101 -1.52 16.10 19.16
CA GLU A 101 -1.95 14.93 19.96
C GLU A 101 -3.09 14.17 19.28
N ASN A 102 -4.06 14.87 18.70
CA ASN A 102 -5.13 14.23 17.94
C ASN A 102 -4.60 13.49 16.71
N LEU A 103 -3.63 14.08 15.98
CA LEU A 103 -3.01 13.42 14.83
C LEU A 103 -2.29 12.12 15.22
N VAL A 104 -1.54 12.13 16.33
CA VAL A 104 -0.89 10.92 16.87
C VAL A 104 -1.94 9.88 17.21
N LYS A 105 -3.00 10.28 17.91
CA LYS A 105 -4.10 9.39 18.29
C LYS A 105 -4.81 8.78 17.08
N GLU A 106 -5.14 9.58 16.06
CA GLU A 106 -5.81 9.11 14.85
C GLU A 106 -4.95 8.11 14.07
N PHE A 107 -3.63 8.35 13.99
CA PHE A 107 -2.70 7.39 13.42
C PHE A 107 -2.69 6.08 14.22
N GLU A 108 -2.60 6.15 15.55
CA GLU A 108 -2.51 4.97 16.41
C GLU A 108 -3.81 4.14 16.39
N GLU A 109 -4.97 4.79 16.40
CA GLU A 109 -6.26 4.13 16.26
C GLU A 109 -6.41 3.49 14.88
N GLY A 110 -6.02 4.19 13.81
CA GLY A 110 -6.05 3.67 12.44
C GLY A 110 -5.14 2.47 12.22
N ALA A 111 -3.93 2.51 12.77
CA ALA A 111 -2.99 1.40 12.73
C ALA A 111 -3.52 0.15 13.44
N ASN A 112 -4.04 0.30 14.66
CA ASN A 112 -4.63 -0.82 15.42
C ASN A 112 -5.84 -1.43 14.72
N ASP A 113 -6.70 -0.59 14.13
CA ASP A 113 -7.86 -1.02 13.36
C ASP A 113 -7.42 -1.81 12.10
N LEU A 114 -6.42 -1.31 11.36
CA LEU A 114 -5.88 -1.99 10.18
C LEU A 114 -5.28 -3.36 10.51
N LEU A 115 -4.49 -3.45 11.59
CA LEU A 115 -3.89 -4.71 12.02
C LEU A 115 -4.97 -5.72 12.44
N SER A 116 -5.94 -5.27 13.24
CA SER A 116 -7.07 -6.10 13.66
C SER A 116 -7.90 -6.59 12.46
N PHE A 117 -8.10 -5.72 11.48
CA PHE A 117 -8.78 -6.05 10.23
C PHE A 117 -8.03 -7.14 9.45
N CYS A 118 -6.72 -6.98 9.23
CA CYS A 118 -5.89 -7.97 8.54
C CYS A 118 -5.91 -9.33 9.26
N ASP A 119 -5.80 -9.33 10.59
CA ASP A 119 -5.89 -10.54 11.41
C ASP A 119 -7.24 -11.25 11.29
N ASN A 120 -8.33 -10.48 11.22
CA ASN A 120 -9.68 -11.03 11.07
C ASN A 120 -9.86 -11.66 9.68
N ILE A 121 -9.42 -10.99 8.61
CA ILE A 121 -9.42 -11.55 7.25
C ILE A 121 -8.63 -12.86 7.20
N LYS A 122 -7.45 -12.90 7.84
CA LYS A 122 -6.62 -14.11 7.92
C LYS A 122 -7.30 -15.24 8.69
N LYS A 123 -7.98 -14.94 9.79
CA LYS A 123 -8.75 -15.93 10.56
C LYS A 123 -9.92 -16.49 9.75
N SER A 124 -10.68 -15.64 9.04
CA SER A 124 -11.79 -16.07 8.20
C SER A 124 -11.32 -16.97 7.05
N SER A 125 -10.23 -16.59 6.37
CA SER A 125 -9.66 -17.36 5.27
C SER A 125 -9.03 -18.70 5.68
N THR A 126 -8.72 -18.90 6.97
CA THR A 126 -8.30 -20.23 7.49
C THR A 126 -9.47 -21.15 7.85
N ASN A 127 -10.68 -20.61 8.06
CA ASN A 127 -11.84 -21.36 8.55
C ASN A 127 -12.92 -21.54 7.47
N LEU A 128 -12.49 -21.77 6.23
CA LEU A 128 -13.38 -22.01 5.10
C LEU A 128 -14.20 -23.28 5.30
N GLN A 129 -15.49 -23.23 4.97
CA GLN A 129 -16.42 -24.35 5.06
C GLN A 129 -17.14 -24.53 3.72
N GLY A 130 -17.71 -25.72 3.49
CA GLY A 130 -18.46 -26.01 2.27
C GLY A 130 -17.62 -26.66 1.16
N GLU A 131 -18.20 -26.74 -0.03
CA GLU A 131 -17.52 -27.25 -1.22
C GLU A 131 -16.48 -26.25 -1.76
N ILE A 132 -15.51 -26.73 -2.55
CA ILE A 132 -14.39 -25.90 -3.04
C ILE A 132 -14.86 -24.60 -3.72
N ASN A 133 -15.93 -24.65 -4.51
CA ASN A 133 -16.49 -23.46 -5.17
C ASN A 133 -17.06 -22.43 -4.17
N GLU A 134 -17.66 -22.90 -3.07
CA GLU A 134 -18.14 -22.01 -2.01
C GLU A 134 -16.97 -21.39 -1.26
N GLN A 135 -15.89 -22.15 -1.06
CA GLN A 135 -14.65 -21.66 -0.43
C GLN A 135 -13.94 -20.60 -1.29
N ILE A 136 -13.88 -20.79 -2.61
CA ILE A 136 -13.33 -19.81 -3.55
C ILE A 136 -14.14 -18.51 -3.49
N SER A 137 -15.47 -18.61 -3.56
CA SER A 137 -16.36 -17.43 -3.48
C SER A 137 -16.18 -16.67 -2.17
N GLU A 138 -15.96 -17.37 -1.04
CA GLU A 138 -15.67 -16.71 0.24
C GLU A 138 -14.31 -15.98 0.22
N ILE A 139 -13.28 -16.58 -0.38
CA ILE A 139 -11.98 -15.92 -0.54
C ILE A 139 -12.08 -14.69 -1.45
N ASP A 140 -12.89 -14.73 -2.51
CA ASP A 140 -13.12 -13.57 -3.37
C ASP A 140 -13.85 -12.45 -2.61
N ASN A 141 -14.82 -12.79 -1.76
CA ASN A 141 -15.48 -11.82 -0.88
C ASN A 141 -14.50 -11.16 0.09
N LEU A 142 -13.64 -11.96 0.74
CA LEU A 142 -12.61 -11.44 1.65
C LEU A 142 -11.57 -10.58 0.92
N THR A 143 -11.22 -10.94 -0.32
CA THR A 143 -10.31 -10.15 -1.17
C THR A 143 -10.93 -8.81 -1.54
N ASN A 144 -12.21 -8.81 -1.90
CA ASN A 144 -12.96 -7.58 -2.17
C ASN A 144 -13.08 -6.70 -0.91
N GLU A 145 -13.32 -7.32 0.27
CA GLU A 145 -13.36 -6.61 1.54
C GLU A 145 -12.00 -5.94 1.86
N LEU A 146 -10.88 -6.67 1.66
CA LEU A 146 -9.52 -6.15 1.84
C LEU A 146 -9.24 -4.97 0.89
N ASN A 147 -9.65 -5.07 -0.36
CA ASN A 147 -9.45 -4.02 -1.37
C ASN A 147 -10.30 -2.78 -1.07
N ASN A 148 -11.57 -2.97 -0.67
CA ASN A 148 -12.47 -1.87 -0.31
C ASN A 148 -12.00 -1.08 0.93
N ASN A 149 -11.20 -1.71 1.79
CA ASN A 149 -10.63 -1.10 2.98
C ASN A 149 -9.17 -0.65 2.80
N LYS A 150 -8.65 -0.63 1.57
CA LYS A 150 -7.30 -0.13 1.26
C LYS A 150 -7.09 1.32 1.72
N ASN A 151 -8.15 2.12 1.70
CA ASN A 151 -8.14 3.51 2.18
C ASN A 151 -7.72 3.64 3.66
N LYS A 152 -7.86 2.59 4.49
CA LYS A 152 -7.36 2.59 5.87
C LYS A 152 -5.84 2.67 5.90
N LEU A 153 -5.15 1.92 5.03
CA LEU A 153 -3.70 1.99 4.88
C LEU A 153 -3.27 3.36 4.33
N GLU A 154 -3.93 3.83 3.28
CA GLU A 154 -3.63 5.15 2.67
C GLU A 154 -3.81 6.30 3.67
N SER A 155 -4.83 6.22 4.54
CA SER A 155 -5.02 7.15 5.65
C SER A 155 -3.86 7.11 6.63
N CYS A 156 -3.41 5.92 7.04
CA CYS A 156 -2.25 5.78 7.92
C CYS A 156 -0.96 6.35 7.28
N GLU A 157 -0.75 6.12 5.98
CA GLU A 157 0.38 6.67 5.22
C GLU A 157 0.34 8.22 5.22
N SER A 158 -0.82 8.80 4.94
CA SER A 158 -1.00 10.26 4.93
C SER A 158 -0.77 10.89 6.31
N HIS A 159 -1.25 10.25 7.38
CA HIS A 159 -0.99 10.73 8.75
C HIS A 159 0.50 10.60 9.09
N ASN A 160 1.15 9.50 8.72
CA ASN A 160 2.59 9.29 8.94
C ASN A 160 3.46 10.35 8.25
N GLU A 161 3.12 10.75 7.01
CA GLU A 161 3.81 11.87 6.34
C GLU A 161 3.71 13.16 7.16
N THR A 162 2.53 13.46 7.69
CA THR A 162 2.28 14.65 8.51
C THR A 162 3.01 14.58 9.85
N LEU A 163 3.07 13.40 10.47
CA LEU A 163 3.82 13.17 11.71
C LEU A 163 5.32 13.41 11.51
N ILE A 164 5.89 12.94 10.39
CA ILE A 164 7.30 13.16 10.03
C ILE A 164 7.57 14.65 9.80
N GLU A 165 6.69 15.33 9.05
CA GLU A 165 6.84 16.77 8.78
C GLU A 165 6.85 17.60 10.08
N LYS A 166 6.04 17.20 11.06
CA LYS A 166 5.90 17.86 12.36
C LYS A 166 6.88 17.36 13.42
N ASP A 167 7.75 16.42 13.11
CA ASP A 167 8.70 15.78 14.05
C ASP A 167 8.01 15.23 15.31
N LEU A 168 6.82 14.63 15.13
CA LEU A 168 6.02 14.09 16.22
C LEU A 168 6.40 12.64 16.51
N VAL A 169 6.47 12.31 17.80
CA VAL A 169 6.86 10.98 18.29
C VAL A 169 5.61 10.17 18.61
N LEU A 170 5.54 8.95 18.08
CA LEU A 170 4.51 7.98 18.40
C LEU A 170 4.72 7.38 19.79
N GLN A 171 3.64 7.02 20.48
CA GLN A 171 3.74 6.29 21.75
C GLN A 171 3.90 4.79 21.51
N THR A 172 3.39 4.31 20.38
CA THR A 172 3.43 2.91 19.98
C THR A 172 4.65 2.58 19.13
N ASP A 173 5.11 1.33 19.22
CA ASP A 173 6.28 0.85 18.49
C ASP A 173 6.01 0.53 17.01
N PHE A 174 4.76 0.58 16.53
CA PHE A 174 4.47 0.22 15.15
C PHE A 174 4.91 1.28 14.16
N THR A 175 5.49 0.83 13.06
CA THR A 175 5.95 1.64 11.93
C THR A 175 5.00 1.52 10.75
N ILE A 176 4.96 2.53 9.89
CA ILE A 176 4.19 2.46 8.64
C ILE A 176 4.60 1.27 7.77
N LEU A 177 5.88 0.86 7.84
CA LEU A 177 6.38 -0.31 7.14
C LEU A 177 5.74 -1.61 7.64
N GLU A 178 5.55 -1.76 8.94
CA GLU A 178 4.88 -2.94 9.51
C GLU A 178 3.41 -3.02 9.08
N LEU A 179 2.72 -1.89 8.99
CA LEU A 179 1.34 -1.81 8.47
C LEU A 179 1.28 -2.23 7.00
N GLN A 180 2.19 -1.72 6.18
CA GLN A 180 2.31 -2.09 4.77
C GLN A 180 2.61 -3.57 4.60
N ILE A 181 3.52 -4.13 5.40
CA ILE A 181 3.83 -5.57 5.40
C ILE A 181 2.59 -6.38 5.77
N ALA A 182 1.90 -6.03 6.86
CA ALA A 182 0.70 -6.76 7.32
C ALA A 182 -0.40 -6.79 6.24
N TYR A 183 -0.67 -5.66 5.61
CA TYR A 183 -1.65 -5.58 4.52
C TYR A 183 -1.24 -6.43 3.31
N ASN A 184 0.02 -6.28 2.86
CA ASN A 184 0.52 -6.98 1.67
C ASN A 184 0.64 -8.50 1.89
N GLU A 185 1.03 -8.93 3.09
CA GLU A 185 1.04 -10.34 3.48
C GLU A 185 -0.37 -10.93 3.49
N THR A 186 -1.36 -10.16 3.95
CA THR A 186 -2.77 -10.58 3.95
C THR A 186 -3.28 -10.76 2.51
N ALA A 187 -3.02 -9.79 1.63
CA ALA A 187 -3.37 -9.89 0.21
C ALA A 187 -2.67 -11.09 -0.47
N SER A 188 -1.38 -11.28 -0.17
CA SER A 188 -0.58 -12.42 -0.66
C SER A 188 -1.15 -13.75 -0.17
N TYR A 189 -1.58 -13.82 1.09
CA TYR A 189 -2.18 -15.00 1.69
C TYR A 189 -3.50 -15.39 1.01
N LEU A 190 -4.40 -14.43 0.79
CA LEU A 190 -5.67 -14.67 0.10
C LEU A 190 -5.43 -15.18 -1.33
N SER A 191 -4.57 -14.51 -2.09
CA SER A 191 -4.22 -14.90 -3.46
C SER A 191 -3.64 -16.33 -3.54
N LYS A 192 -2.72 -16.68 -2.64
CA LYS A 192 -2.17 -18.05 -2.56
C LYS A 192 -3.21 -19.09 -2.17
N THR A 193 -4.10 -18.75 -1.24
CA THR A 193 -5.16 -19.64 -0.78
C THR A 193 -6.14 -19.91 -1.91
N ARG A 194 -6.57 -18.86 -2.62
CA ARG A 194 -7.42 -18.95 -3.81
C ARG A 194 -6.81 -19.88 -4.86
N GLY A 195 -5.57 -19.64 -5.26
CA GLY A 195 -4.91 -20.47 -6.27
C GLY A 195 -4.76 -21.94 -5.86
N THR A 196 -4.50 -22.22 -4.57
CA THR A 196 -4.47 -23.61 -4.06
C THR A 196 -5.84 -24.30 -4.19
N LEU A 197 -6.93 -23.57 -3.93
CA LEU A 197 -8.29 -24.08 -4.07
C LEU A 197 -8.64 -24.33 -5.54
N GLU A 198 -8.24 -23.44 -6.44
CA GLU A 198 -8.45 -23.61 -7.88
C GLU A 198 -7.67 -24.81 -8.43
N SER A 199 -6.40 -24.96 -8.04
CA SER A 199 -5.59 -26.13 -8.38
C SER A 199 -6.22 -27.43 -7.87
N SER A 200 -6.78 -27.40 -6.66
CA SER A 200 -7.52 -28.54 -6.09
C SER A 200 -8.83 -28.83 -6.85
N LEU A 201 -9.51 -27.79 -7.36
CA LEU A 201 -10.73 -27.93 -8.17
C LEU A 201 -10.41 -28.59 -9.52
N LEU A 202 -9.39 -28.09 -10.21
CA LEU A 202 -8.96 -28.61 -11.52
C LEU A 202 -8.51 -30.08 -11.45
N LEU A 203 -7.80 -30.47 -10.38
CA LEU A 203 -7.43 -31.87 -10.13
C LEU A 203 -8.66 -32.76 -9.88
N LYS A 204 -9.69 -32.24 -9.21
CA LYS A 204 -10.93 -32.97 -8.91
C LYS A 204 -11.81 -33.17 -10.16
N GLU A 205 -11.76 -32.24 -11.12
CA GLU A 205 -12.52 -32.31 -12.37
C GLU A 205 -11.95 -33.29 -13.41
N GLY A 206 -10.86 -33.99 -13.08
CA GLY A 206 -10.32 -35.08 -13.91
C GLY A 206 -9.53 -34.60 -15.13
N SER A 207 -9.02 -33.37 -15.08
CA SER A 207 -8.11 -32.82 -16.09
C SER A 207 -6.88 -33.71 -16.25
N LYS A 208 -6.39 -33.85 -17.49
CA LYS A 208 -5.18 -34.65 -17.84
C LYS A 208 -3.87 -34.05 -17.33
N VAL A 209 -3.95 -32.99 -16.53
CA VAL A 209 -2.83 -32.18 -16.08
C VAL A 209 -2.33 -32.70 -14.75
N THR A 210 -1.03 -32.88 -14.63
CA THR A 210 -0.37 -33.29 -13.40
C THR A 210 -0.36 -32.18 -12.36
N GLU A 211 -0.20 -32.53 -11.09
CA GLU A 211 -0.06 -31.56 -10.00
C GLU A 211 1.17 -30.64 -10.21
N GLU A 212 2.24 -31.16 -10.81
CA GLU A 212 3.44 -30.37 -11.14
C GLU A 212 3.14 -29.31 -12.21
N GLU A 213 2.48 -29.69 -13.31
CA GLU A 213 2.08 -28.76 -14.38
C GLU A 213 1.10 -27.69 -13.89
N ILE A 214 0.11 -28.06 -13.07
CA ILE A 214 -0.82 -27.08 -12.48
C ILE A 214 -0.07 -26.07 -11.61
N ASN A 215 0.89 -26.53 -10.79
CA ASN A 215 1.70 -25.63 -9.97
C ASN A 215 2.56 -24.69 -10.83
N GLU A 216 3.13 -25.17 -11.95
CA GLU A 216 3.85 -24.32 -12.89
C GLU A 216 2.94 -23.25 -13.51
N TYR A 217 1.75 -23.62 -13.96
CA TYR A 217 0.76 -22.68 -14.50
C TYR A 217 0.32 -21.67 -13.45
N GLN A 218 0.12 -22.10 -12.21
CA GLN A 218 -0.26 -21.22 -11.10
C GLN A 218 0.83 -20.21 -10.78
N ASN A 219 2.10 -20.63 -10.73
CA ASN A 219 3.23 -19.72 -10.51
C ASN A 219 3.34 -18.69 -11.65
N MET A 220 3.13 -19.13 -12.89
CA MET A 220 3.14 -18.25 -14.04
C MET A 220 1.97 -17.27 -14.02
N PHE A 221 0.76 -17.72 -13.71
CA PHE A 221 -0.42 -16.87 -13.56
C PHE A 221 -0.20 -15.79 -12.51
N GLN A 222 0.27 -16.16 -11.32
CA GLN A 222 0.55 -15.22 -10.22
C GLN A 222 1.68 -14.23 -10.53
N LEU A 223 2.60 -14.57 -11.43
CA LEU A 223 3.66 -13.66 -11.86
C LEU A 223 3.10 -12.51 -12.72
N PHE A 224 2.03 -12.76 -13.47
CA PHE A 224 1.45 -11.79 -14.41
C PHE A 224 0.18 -11.09 -13.89
N ASP A 225 -0.57 -11.69 -12.96
CA ASP A 225 -1.68 -11.04 -12.22
C ASP A 225 -1.12 -10.05 -11.17
N LYS A 226 -0.70 -8.86 -11.64
CA LYS A 226 -0.02 -7.86 -10.81
C LYS A 226 -0.93 -7.29 -9.72
N ASP A 227 -2.21 -7.17 -10.04
CA ASP A 227 -3.21 -6.60 -9.16
C ASP A 227 -3.82 -7.63 -8.22
N LYS A 228 -3.42 -8.91 -8.32
CA LYS A 228 -3.92 -10.04 -7.52
C LYS A 228 -5.45 -10.14 -7.56
N LYS A 229 -6.04 -9.89 -8.73
CA LYS A 229 -7.50 -9.95 -8.90
C LYS A 229 -8.00 -11.37 -9.12
N GLY A 230 -7.10 -12.35 -9.26
CA GLY A 230 -7.47 -13.74 -9.53
C GLY A 230 -7.85 -13.99 -10.99
N ALA A 231 -7.63 -13.02 -11.87
CA ALA A 231 -7.93 -13.09 -13.30
C ALA A 231 -6.95 -12.22 -14.08
N LEU A 232 -6.54 -12.66 -15.27
CA LEU A 232 -5.61 -11.93 -16.14
C LEU A 232 -6.36 -11.01 -17.08
N PHE A 233 -6.01 -9.73 -17.08
CA PHE A 233 -6.49 -8.80 -18.09
C PHE A 233 -5.80 -9.04 -19.44
N PRO A 234 -6.37 -8.58 -20.57
CA PRO A 234 -5.75 -8.74 -21.90
C PRO A 234 -4.29 -8.27 -21.99
N TYR A 235 -3.95 -7.18 -21.31
CA TYR A 235 -2.57 -6.66 -21.28
C TYR A 235 -1.61 -7.54 -20.46
N GLU A 236 -2.11 -8.22 -19.42
CA GLU A 236 -1.32 -9.16 -18.60
C GLU A 236 -1.12 -10.48 -19.35
N PHE A 237 -2.17 -10.97 -20.00
CA PHE A 237 -2.12 -12.13 -20.87
C PHE A 237 -1.17 -11.94 -22.06
N SER A 238 -1.11 -10.74 -22.64
CA SER A 238 -0.09 -10.41 -23.64
C SER A 238 1.34 -10.55 -23.08
N GLY A 239 1.56 -10.19 -21.82
CA GLY A 239 2.83 -10.42 -21.14
C GLY A 239 3.20 -11.89 -21.01
N VAL A 240 2.22 -12.75 -20.71
CA VAL A 240 2.37 -14.21 -20.66
C VAL A 240 2.82 -14.75 -22.03
N LEU A 241 2.10 -14.40 -23.11
CA LEU A 241 2.40 -14.87 -24.47
C LEU A 241 3.84 -14.52 -24.89
N ASN A 242 4.25 -13.27 -24.65
CA ASN A 242 5.62 -12.84 -24.90
C ASN A 242 6.66 -13.61 -24.08
N ALA A 243 6.36 -13.93 -22.82
CA ALA A 243 7.26 -14.71 -21.96
C ALA A 243 7.38 -16.17 -22.38
N LEU A 244 6.33 -16.73 -23.02
CA LEU A 244 6.35 -18.05 -23.65
C LEU A 244 7.03 -18.06 -25.02
N GLY A 245 7.41 -16.88 -25.54
CA GLY A 245 8.04 -16.74 -26.85
C GLY A 245 7.07 -16.63 -28.03
N ASP A 246 5.78 -16.44 -27.76
CA ASP A 246 4.75 -16.25 -28.77
C ASP A 246 4.72 -14.77 -29.19
N ASP A 247 5.12 -14.47 -30.44
CA ASP A 247 5.07 -13.12 -31.03
C ASP A 247 3.80 -12.97 -31.87
N LEU A 248 2.68 -12.66 -31.20
CA LEU A 248 1.36 -12.46 -31.81
C LEU A 248 1.05 -10.98 -31.99
N ASP A 249 0.40 -10.65 -33.10
CA ASP A 249 -0.13 -9.29 -33.29
C ASP A 249 -1.36 -9.01 -32.41
N GLU A 250 -1.79 -7.75 -32.33
CA GLU A 250 -2.90 -7.34 -31.47
C GLU A 250 -4.24 -8.00 -31.86
N GLU A 251 -4.46 -8.29 -33.15
CA GLU A 251 -5.68 -8.97 -33.61
C GLU A 251 -5.66 -10.47 -33.29
N GLU A 252 -4.50 -11.12 -33.42
CA GLU A 252 -4.28 -12.51 -33.09
C GLU A 252 -4.37 -12.75 -31.59
N MET A 253 -3.72 -11.90 -30.78
CA MET A 253 -3.81 -11.95 -29.32
C MET A 253 -5.26 -11.84 -28.86
N LYS A 254 -6.02 -10.88 -29.43
CA LYS A 254 -7.43 -10.72 -29.10
C LYS A 254 -8.25 -11.96 -29.48
N LYS A 255 -7.99 -12.59 -30.62
CA LYS A 255 -8.69 -13.83 -31.03
C LYS A 255 -8.37 -14.99 -30.09
N VAL A 256 -7.12 -15.12 -29.64
CA VAL A 256 -6.73 -16.14 -28.66
C VAL A 256 -7.43 -15.86 -27.34
N PHE A 257 -7.39 -14.62 -26.85
CA PHE A 257 -8.07 -14.23 -25.62
C PHE A 257 -9.58 -14.53 -25.69
N ASP A 258 -10.29 -14.02 -26.70
CA ASP A 258 -11.73 -14.22 -26.89
C ASP A 258 -12.13 -15.71 -27.05
N LYS A 259 -11.18 -16.58 -27.44
CA LYS A 259 -11.41 -18.02 -27.58
C LYS A 259 -11.45 -18.74 -26.23
N TYR A 260 -10.62 -18.31 -25.28
CA TYR A 260 -10.49 -18.96 -23.97
C TYR A 260 -11.30 -18.26 -22.87
N ASP A 261 -11.61 -16.97 -23.03
CA ASP A 261 -12.60 -16.22 -22.23
C ASP A 261 -14.01 -16.71 -22.58
N SER A 262 -14.37 -17.86 -22.00
CA SER A 262 -15.55 -18.65 -22.35
C SER A 262 -16.82 -18.04 -21.77
N ASP A 263 -16.69 -17.41 -20.60
CA ASP A 263 -17.78 -16.74 -19.91
C ASP A 263 -17.96 -15.27 -20.36
N LYS A 264 -16.99 -14.73 -21.11
CA LYS A 264 -16.95 -13.35 -21.60
C LYS A 264 -16.89 -12.34 -20.47
N SER A 265 -16.20 -12.69 -19.39
CA SER A 265 -15.91 -11.79 -18.28
C SER A 265 -15.01 -10.63 -18.71
N GLY A 266 -14.27 -10.78 -19.81
CA GLY A 266 -13.27 -9.81 -20.27
C GLY A 266 -11.94 -9.92 -19.54
N THR A 267 -11.78 -10.99 -18.75
CA THR A 267 -10.58 -11.40 -18.03
C THR A 267 -10.42 -12.91 -18.18
N LEU A 268 -9.21 -13.45 -18.07
CA LEU A 268 -9.02 -14.90 -18.06
C LEU A 268 -8.86 -15.38 -16.61
N GLU A 269 -9.84 -16.14 -16.13
CA GLU A 269 -9.74 -16.83 -14.84
C GLU A 269 -8.71 -17.96 -14.90
N PHE A 270 -8.27 -18.48 -13.75
CA PHE A 270 -7.18 -19.46 -13.72
C PHE A 270 -7.51 -20.75 -14.47
N ASN A 271 -8.75 -21.24 -14.39
CA ASN A 271 -9.23 -22.40 -15.16
C ASN A 271 -9.13 -22.18 -16.68
N GLU A 272 -9.55 -21.01 -17.17
CA GLU A 272 -9.49 -20.67 -18.59
C GLU A 272 -8.04 -20.51 -19.06
N PHE A 273 -7.18 -19.97 -18.20
CA PHE A 273 -5.74 -19.91 -18.42
C PHE A 273 -5.11 -21.31 -18.49
N VAL A 274 -5.51 -22.23 -17.61
CA VAL A 274 -5.04 -23.62 -17.64
C VAL A 274 -5.50 -24.31 -18.93
N ASP A 275 -6.75 -24.13 -19.37
CA ASP A 275 -7.23 -24.66 -20.65
C ASP A 275 -6.39 -24.15 -21.83
N PHE A 276 -6.02 -22.86 -21.81
CA PHE A 276 -5.08 -22.30 -22.78
C PHE A 276 -3.71 -23.00 -22.73
N MET A 277 -3.10 -23.12 -21.55
CA MET A 277 -1.76 -23.73 -21.38
C MET A 277 -1.74 -25.19 -21.80
N VAL A 278 -2.78 -25.95 -21.45
CA VAL A 278 -2.95 -27.35 -21.84
C VAL A 278 -3.06 -27.47 -23.36
N LYS A 279 -3.96 -26.70 -23.98
CA LYS A 279 -4.15 -26.75 -25.43
C LYS A 279 -2.90 -26.34 -26.18
N ARG A 280 -2.18 -25.33 -25.67
CA ARG A 280 -0.90 -24.87 -26.21
C ARG A 280 0.15 -25.96 -26.16
N ASN A 281 0.28 -26.66 -25.04
CA ASN A 281 1.23 -27.76 -24.89
C ASN A 281 0.86 -28.98 -25.76
N GLU A 282 -0.43 -29.27 -25.92
CA GLU A 282 -0.90 -30.28 -26.90
C GLU A 282 -0.54 -29.91 -28.35
N ASP A 283 -0.58 -28.61 -28.71
CA ASP A 283 -0.27 -28.13 -30.05
C ASP A 283 1.26 -28.08 -30.31
N SER A 284 2.09 -27.94 -29.26
CA SER A 284 3.56 -28.08 -29.37
C SER A 284 4.04 -29.52 -29.56
N ASP A 285 3.23 -30.50 -29.15
CA ASP A 285 3.51 -31.93 -29.33
C ASP A 285 2.90 -32.48 -30.64
N THR A 286 2.66 -31.66 -31.66
CA THR A 286 2.10 -32.16 -32.92
C THR A 286 3.12 -32.98 -33.72
N ILE A 287 2.63 -34.02 -34.42
CA ILE A 287 3.43 -34.81 -35.37
C ILE A 287 4.20 -33.90 -36.33
N GLU A 288 3.58 -32.83 -36.83
CA GLU A 288 4.16 -31.91 -37.79
C GLU A 288 5.39 -31.15 -37.24
N GLN A 289 5.31 -30.64 -36.02
CA GLN A 289 6.44 -29.95 -35.36
C GLN A 289 7.56 -30.92 -34.94
N SER A 290 7.20 -32.13 -34.50
CA SER A 290 8.15 -33.22 -34.25
C SER A 290 8.89 -33.61 -35.53
N LEU A 291 8.18 -33.72 -36.66
CA LEU A 291 8.79 -34.00 -37.97
C LEU A 291 9.68 -32.86 -38.45
N GLU A 292 9.31 -31.60 -38.20
CA GLU A 292 10.10 -30.44 -38.59
C GLU A 292 11.41 -30.34 -37.78
N SER A 293 11.34 -30.57 -36.47
CA SER A 293 12.51 -30.65 -35.59
C SER A 293 13.48 -31.76 -36.04
N TRP A 294 12.95 -32.94 -36.36
CA TRP A 294 13.76 -34.02 -36.92
C TRP A 294 14.30 -33.71 -38.32
N ASN A 295 13.55 -32.99 -39.16
CA ASN A 295 14.00 -32.58 -40.49
C ASN A 295 15.21 -31.63 -40.41
N VAL A 296 15.26 -30.76 -39.39
CA VAL A 296 16.42 -29.90 -39.12
C VAL A 296 17.64 -30.74 -38.72
N ILE A 297 17.47 -31.72 -37.83
CA ILE A 297 18.55 -32.64 -37.41
C ILE A 297 19.04 -33.49 -38.59
N ALA A 298 18.11 -33.97 -39.43
CA ALA A 298 18.39 -34.72 -40.66
C ALA A 298 18.98 -33.85 -41.78
N GLN A 299 19.07 -32.52 -41.59
CA GLN A 299 19.55 -31.55 -42.57
C GLN A 299 18.79 -31.63 -43.91
N GLY A 300 17.47 -31.82 -43.84
CA GLY A 300 16.60 -31.93 -45.01
C GLY A 300 16.56 -33.32 -45.68
N ASN A 301 17.22 -34.33 -45.11
CA ASN A 301 17.17 -35.70 -45.60
C ASN A 301 15.98 -36.47 -45.01
N ASN A 302 15.55 -37.54 -45.69
CA ASN A 302 14.49 -38.43 -45.21
C ASN A 302 14.96 -39.45 -44.15
N PHE A 303 16.24 -39.43 -43.78
CA PHE A 303 16.83 -40.30 -42.76
C PHE A 303 17.73 -39.47 -41.86
N VAL A 304 17.91 -39.93 -40.63
CA VAL A 304 18.83 -39.33 -39.66
C VAL A 304 19.89 -40.33 -39.23
N THR A 305 21.11 -39.86 -39.00
CA THR A 305 22.25 -40.67 -38.57
C THR A 305 22.58 -40.43 -37.11
N VAL A 306 23.21 -41.42 -36.47
CA VAL A 306 23.74 -41.30 -35.10
C VAL A 306 24.67 -40.09 -34.93
N ALA A 307 25.46 -39.79 -35.97
CA ALA A 307 26.35 -38.62 -35.96
C ALA A 307 25.57 -37.31 -35.94
N GLN A 308 24.46 -37.21 -36.68
CA GLN A 308 23.59 -36.02 -36.69
C GLN A 308 22.85 -35.85 -35.35
N MET A 309 22.35 -36.94 -34.76
CA MET A 309 21.73 -36.90 -33.42
C MET A 309 22.73 -36.43 -32.36
N GLY A 310 23.97 -36.95 -32.40
CA GLY A 310 25.04 -36.52 -31.49
C GLY A 310 25.46 -35.07 -31.72
N GLN A 311 25.47 -34.58 -32.96
CA GLN A 311 25.73 -33.17 -33.28
C GLN A 311 24.60 -32.24 -32.82
N ALA A 312 23.37 -32.72 -32.78
CA ALA A 312 22.23 -32.01 -32.21
C ALA A 312 22.25 -31.96 -30.67
N GLY A 313 23.25 -32.58 -30.02
CA GLY A 313 23.42 -32.55 -28.56
C GLY A 313 22.64 -33.62 -27.80
N MET A 314 22.06 -34.61 -28.50
CA MET A 314 21.39 -35.73 -27.84
C MET A 314 22.38 -36.58 -27.04
N ASN A 315 21.97 -37.03 -25.86
CA ASN A 315 22.83 -37.86 -25.01
C ASN A 315 22.94 -39.29 -25.57
N LYS A 316 23.93 -40.04 -25.10
CA LYS A 316 24.23 -41.37 -25.65
C LYS A 316 23.12 -42.41 -25.36
N ASP A 317 22.40 -42.25 -24.25
CA ASP A 317 21.36 -43.19 -23.84
C ASP A 317 20.10 -43.00 -24.71
N ASP A 318 19.72 -41.75 -24.99
CA ASP A 318 18.63 -41.40 -25.90
C ASP A 318 18.93 -41.86 -27.32
N ILE A 319 20.16 -41.62 -27.83
CA ILE A 319 20.57 -42.09 -29.15
C ILE A 319 20.48 -43.62 -29.24
N THR A 320 20.92 -44.33 -28.19
CA THR A 320 20.86 -45.80 -28.16
C THR A 320 19.41 -46.27 -28.24
N TYR A 321 18.53 -45.70 -27.41
CA TYR A 321 17.10 -45.99 -27.43
C TYR A 321 16.47 -45.72 -28.81
N LEU A 322 16.77 -44.58 -29.43
CA LEU A 322 16.25 -44.22 -30.74
C LEU A 322 16.73 -45.20 -31.83
N THR A 323 18.01 -45.58 -31.83
CA THR A 323 18.52 -46.57 -32.79
C THR A 323 17.97 -47.98 -32.62
N GLU A 324 17.54 -48.35 -31.42
CA GLU A 324 16.91 -49.65 -31.15
C GLU A 324 15.43 -49.70 -31.56
N ASN A 325 14.75 -48.55 -31.56
CA ASN A 325 13.30 -48.45 -31.77
C ASN A 325 12.90 -47.79 -33.10
N MET A 326 13.81 -47.09 -33.79
CA MET A 326 13.55 -46.49 -35.10
C MET A 326 13.71 -47.50 -36.23
N PRO A 327 12.82 -47.51 -37.23
CA PRO A 327 13.00 -48.31 -38.44
C PRO A 327 14.28 -47.92 -39.20
N GLU A 328 15.08 -48.91 -39.60
CA GLU A 328 16.28 -48.68 -40.42
C GLU A 328 15.92 -48.57 -41.91
N ILE A 329 16.51 -47.58 -42.58
CA ILE A 329 16.41 -47.37 -44.03
C ILE A 329 17.79 -47.16 -44.64
N GLU A 330 17.89 -47.23 -45.98
CA GLU A 330 19.17 -47.08 -46.66
C GLU A 330 19.79 -45.69 -46.38
N GLY A 331 20.86 -45.68 -45.57
CA GLY A 331 21.58 -44.46 -45.18
C GLY A 331 21.44 -44.05 -43.70
N GLY A 332 20.47 -44.59 -42.95
CA GLY A 332 20.27 -44.25 -41.54
C GLY A 332 18.93 -44.74 -40.97
N TYR A 333 18.32 -43.92 -40.11
CA TYR A 333 17.07 -44.23 -39.41
C TYR A 333 15.91 -43.38 -39.92
N ASP A 334 14.74 -43.99 -40.11
CA ASP A 334 13.52 -43.34 -40.56
C ASP A 334 12.79 -42.71 -39.38
N TYR A 335 13.13 -41.45 -39.12
CA TYR A 335 12.47 -40.68 -38.07
C TYR A 335 11.00 -40.39 -38.39
N LYS A 336 10.59 -40.39 -39.67
CA LYS A 336 9.21 -40.08 -40.05
C LYS A 336 8.28 -41.20 -39.65
N ALA A 337 8.64 -42.44 -40.01
CA ALA A 337 7.90 -43.63 -39.61
C ALA A 337 7.89 -43.82 -38.08
N TRP A 338 9.00 -43.47 -37.40
CA TRP A 338 9.07 -43.53 -35.94
C TRP A 338 8.15 -42.51 -35.26
N VAL A 339 8.16 -41.24 -35.69
CA VAL A 339 7.25 -40.21 -35.17
C VAL A 339 5.79 -40.63 -35.43
N GLU A 340 5.45 -41.05 -36.64
CA GLU A 340 4.08 -41.51 -36.95
C GLU A 340 3.62 -42.71 -36.11
N THR A 341 4.55 -43.57 -35.67
CA THR A 341 4.25 -44.72 -34.79
C THR A 341 4.16 -44.31 -33.33
N ALA A 342 4.94 -43.33 -32.88
CA ALA A 342 4.92 -42.85 -31.50
C ALA A 342 3.63 -42.08 -31.15
N TYR A 343 2.97 -41.48 -32.15
CA TYR A 343 1.75 -40.70 -32.01
C TYR A 343 0.44 -41.46 -32.34
N ASN A 344 0.51 -42.77 -32.65
CA ASN A 344 -0.66 -43.64 -32.95
C ASN A 344 -0.83 -44.76 -31.91
#